data_AF-A0A955A3N1-F1
#
_entry.id   AF-A0A955A3N1-F1
#
_cell.length_a   1.000
_cell.length_b   1.000
_cell.length_c   1.000
_cell.angle_alpha   90.00
_cell.angle_beta   90.00
_cell.angle_gamma   90.00
#
_symmetry.space_group_name_H-M   'P 1'
#
loop_
_entity.id
_entity.type
_entity.pdbx_description
1 polymer ?
#
loop_
_entity_poly.entity_id
_entity_poly.type
_entity_poly.pdbx_seq_one_letter_code
_entity_poly.pdbx_strand_id
1 'polypeptide(L)'
;MGKTDDSDLTAEPKGTLCLRCGYDIAGLDIDSVCPECAEPIKYSMRGDRLEYADPDYVRKLARGAMLIPNAVVFGLLVIVAILVIAVFLSSIAPAIANLVPGSLKLAFYICSVLGACGWWLLTTPDPIEQDTPQRMRHLARISVVTAVSIGVINEACNLVWRSPSPGRVMVLQTQTLLILIALVLVLFFGMRSVRALASRIPDTKIRNLTNRVLLSFVITTVSHLLWFGMNAAMPTPAPPAAGAGSAYVFKSLLFAGAALVVMLSSLGSGLYFLASLLFLHFRLSARLSEIVKRQKTAARQIEPPSPADV
;
A
#
# COMPACT_ATOMS: atom_id res chain seq x y z
N MET A 1 -17.07 -1.66 30.76
CA MET A 1 -17.21 -0.23 30.39
C MET A 1 -16.56 0.57 31.49
N GLY A 2 -15.32 0.99 31.29
CA GLY A 2 -14.55 1.74 32.29
C GLY A 2 -14.88 3.22 32.23
N LYS A 3 -15.19 3.80 33.39
CA LYS A 3 -15.24 5.25 33.63
C LYS A 3 -13.86 5.82 33.27
N THR A 4 -13.79 6.68 32.26
CA THR A 4 -12.63 7.53 32.05
C THR A 4 -12.75 8.67 33.06
N ASP A 5 -11.83 8.72 34.03
CA ASP A 5 -11.76 9.80 35.01
C ASP A 5 -11.35 11.11 34.30
N ASP A 6 -12.18 12.14 34.44
CA ASP A 6 -11.97 13.48 33.87
C ASP A 6 -10.86 14.29 34.61
N SER A 7 -10.14 13.67 35.55
CA SER A 7 -9.08 14.32 36.33
C SER A 7 -7.74 14.46 35.60
N ASP A 8 -7.63 13.99 34.35
CA ASP A 8 -6.41 14.08 33.52
C ASP A 8 -6.36 15.32 32.61
N LEU A 9 -7.32 16.25 32.74
CA LEU A 9 -7.38 17.49 31.97
C LEU A 9 -6.43 18.60 32.48
N THR A 10 -5.73 18.38 33.60
CA THR A 10 -4.73 19.33 34.15
C THR A 10 -3.29 18.86 33.95
N ALA A 11 -3.06 17.73 33.26
CA ALA A 11 -1.72 17.35 32.85
C ALA A 11 -1.20 18.41 31.86
N GLU A 12 -0.31 19.26 32.36
CA GLU A 12 0.38 20.30 31.62
C GLU A 12 0.89 19.70 30.30
N PRO A 13 0.43 20.20 29.13
CA PRO A 13 0.72 19.58 27.85
C PRO A 13 2.24 19.55 27.66
N LYS A 14 2.82 18.34 27.65
CA LYS A 14 4.25 18.12 27.42
C LYS A 14 4.72 18.96 26.24
N GLY A 15 5.61 19.93 26.52
CA GLY A 15 6.38 20.76 25.59
C GLY A 15 5.79 20.86 24.19
N THR A 16 4.85 21.79 23.99
CA THR A 16 4.39 22.08 22.63
C THR A 16 5.49 22.89 21.96
N LEU A 17 6.04 22.38 20.86
CA LEU A 17 7.01 23.12 20.07
C LEU A 17 6.28 23.94 19.00
N CYS A 18 6.80 25.11 18.65
CA CYS A 18 6.33 25.88 17.52
C CYS A 18 6.47 25.05 16.23
N LEU A 19 5.40 24.93 15.45
CA LEU A 19 5.41 24.13 14.21
C LEU A 19 6.35 24.66 13.12
N ARG A 20 6.76 25.93 13.22
CA ARG A 20 7.58 26.60 12.20
C ARG A 20 9.08 26.56 12.51
N CYS A 21 9.47 26.85 13.76
CA CYS A 21 10.88 26.94 14.15
C CYS A 21 11.31 25.95 15.23
N GLY A 22 10.38 25.20 15.84
CA GLY A 22 10.68 24.26 16.91
C GLY A 22 10.93 24.89 18.30
N TYR A 23 10.70 26.20 18.48
CA TYR A 23 10.82 26.87 19.79
C TYR A 23 9.79 26.33 20.80
N ASP A 24 10.18 26.13 22.06
CA ASP A 24 9.25 25.67 23.11
C ASP A 24 8.26 26.78 23.47
N ILE A 25 6.99 26.56 23.15
CA ILE A 25 5.90 27.51 23.41
C ILE A 25 5.13 27.16 24.69
N ALA A 26 5.64 26.24 25.52
CA ALA A 26 5.05 25.95 26.82
C ALA A 26 5.00 27.21 27.70
N GLY A 27 3.84 27.47 28.29
CA GLY A 27 3.61 28.62 29.17
C GLY A 27 3.40 29.97 28.47
N LEU A 28 3.48 30.03 27.13
CA LEU A 28 3.12 31.24 26.38
C LEU A 28 1.61 31.33 26.16
N ASP A 29 1.10 32.57 26.07
CA ASP A 29 -0.32 32.83 25.83
C ASP A 29 -0.76 32.34 24.45
N ILE A 30 -1.95 31.73 24.35
CA ILE A 30 -2.51 31.15 23.12
C ILE A 30 -2.66 32.17 22.00
N ASP A 31 -2.95 33.41 22.38
CA ASP A 31 -3.15 34.53 21.46
C ASP A 31 -1.86 35.28 21.13
N SER A 32 -0.74 34.90 21.76
CA SER A 32 0.58 35.46 21.45
C SER A 32 1.21 34.83 20.19
N VAL A 33 2.33 35.39 19.77
CA VAL A 33 3.13 34.91 18.64
C VAL A 33 4.43 34.30 19.14
N CYS A 34 4.96 33.31 18.40
CA CYS A 34 6.25 32.72 18.71
C CYS A 34 7.35 33.80 18.65
N PRO A 35 8.20 33.94 19.67
CA PRO A 35 9.23 34.98 19.72
C PRO A 35 10.32 34.83 18.64
N GLU A 36 10.55 33.61 18.13
CA GLU A 36 11.59 33.33 17.14
C GLU A 36 11.14 33.60 15.70
N CYS A 37 9.88 33.29 15.36
CA CYS A 37 9.41 33.30 13.97
C CYS A 37 8.11 34.10 13.75
N ALA A 38 7.57 34.71 14.80
CA ALA A 38 6.29 35.45 14.80
C ALA A 38 5.06 34.62 14.38
N GLU A 39 5.14 33.29 14.35
CA GLU A 39 4.01 32.42 14.05
C GLU A 39 2.99 32.43 15.21
N PRO A 40 1.69 32.65 14.96
CA PRO A 40 0.68 32.61 16.03
C PRO A 40 0.66 31.26 16.78
N ILE A 41 0.75 31.30 18.11
CA ILE A 41 0.88 30.10 18.96
C ILE A 41 -0.33 29.18 18.83
N LYS A 42 -1.52 29.75 18.64
CA LYS A 42 -2.75 29.00 18.31
C LYS A 42 -2.60 27.97 17.20
N TYR A 43 -1.73 28.19 16.21
CA TYR A 43 -1.50 27.21 15.13
C TYR A 43 -0.66 26.04 15.61
N SER A 44 0.32 26.29 16.46
CA SER A 44 1.17 25.23 17.01
C SER A 44 0.44 24.38 18.04
N MET A 45 -0.48 24.98 18.82
CA MET A 45 -1.32 24.25 19.78
C MET A 45 -2.42 23.39 19.15
N ARG A 46 -2.82 23.67 17.89
CA ARG A 46 -3.76 22.82 17.14
C ARG A 46 -3.20 21.43 16.83
N GLY A 47 -1.87 21.28 16.91
CA GLY A 47 -1.15 20.05 16.60
C GLY A 47 -1.09 19.76 15.10
N ASP A 48 -0.32 18.73 14.74
CA ASP A 48 -0.11 18.31 13.35
C ASP A 48 -1.28 17.50 12.78
N ARG A 49 -2.49 18.06 12.81
CA ARG A 49 -3.71 17.41 12.31
C ARG A 49 -3.98 17.79 10.86
N LEU A 50 -4.41 16.80 10.06
CA LEU A 50 -4.77 17.02 8.65
C LEU A 50 -5.95 17.98 8.46
N GLU A 51 -6.77 18.20 9.49
CA GLU A 51 -7.89 19.15 9.43
C GLU A 51 -7.43 20.61 9.27
N TYR A 52 -6.19 20.92 9.66
CA TYR A 52 -5.59 22.24 9.52
C TYR A 52 -4.56 22.33 8.38
N ALA A 53 -4.30 21.21 7.69
CA ALA A 53 -3.38 21.20 6.56
C ALA A 53 -3.98 21.89 5.33
N ASP A 54 -3.12 22.30 4.39
CA ASP A 54 -3.54 22.92 3.12
C ASP A 54 -4.60 22.04 2.40
N PRO A 55 -5.79 22.58 2.05
CA PRO A 55 -6.84 21.81 1.40
C PRO A 55 -6.40 21.16 0.08
N ASP A 56 -5.45 21.76 -0.63
CA ASP A 56 -4.95 21.21 -1.90
C ASP A 56 -4.12 19.96 -1.67
N TYR A 57 -3.31 19.96 -0.61
CA TYR A 57 -2.60 18.81 -0.12
C TYR A 57 -3.55 17.67 0.29
N VAL A 58 -4.56 17.96 1.13
CA VAL A 58 -5.53 16.93 1.57
C VAL A 58 -6.31 16.35 0.38
N ARG A 59 -6.65 17.19 -0.63
CA ARG A 59 -7.29 16.72 -1.88
C ARG A 59 -6.39 15.75 -2.66
N LYS A 60 -5.09 16.01 -2.76
CA LYS A 60 -4.12 15.09 -3.41
C LYS A 60 -4.05 13.76 -2.66
N LEU A 61 -3.95 13.80 -1.33
CA LEU A 61 -3.96 12.59 -0.51
C LEU A 61 -5.25 11.77 -0.68
N ALA A 62 -6.41 12.43 -0.67
CA ALA A 62 -7.71 11.78 -0.85
C ALA A 62 -7.79 11.06 -2.20
N ARG A 63 -7.36 11.72 -3.29
CA ARG A 63 -7.30 11.11 -4.63
C ARG A 63 -6.36 9.92 -4.67
N GLY A 64 -5.16 10.03 -4.07
CA GLY A 64 -4.22 8.91 -3.97
C GLY A 64 -4.80 7.72 -3.22
N ALA A 65 -5.45 7.99 -2.07
CA ALA A 65 -6.10 6.97 -1.25
C ALA A 65 -7.29 6.29 -1.95
N MET A 66 -7.95 6.95 -2.91
CA MET A 66 -8.99 6.35 -3.77
C MET A 66 -8.43 5.55 -4.94
N LEU A 67 -7.34 6.03 -5.56
CA LEU A 67 -6.76 5.38 -6.75
C LEU A 67 -6.19 4.00 -6.45
N ILE A 68 -5.50 3.83 -5.31
CA ILE A 68 -4.89 2.55 -4.94
C ILE A 68 -5.93 1.41 -4.84
N PRO A 69 -6.99 1.48 -4.02
CA PRO A 69 -7.97 0.40 -3.92
C PRO A 69 -8.74 0.19 -5.23
N ASN A 70 -9.05 1.27 -5.97
CA ASN A 70 -9.74 1.15 -7.26
C ASN A 70 -8.88 0.42 -8.30
N ALA A 71 -7.57 0.70 -8.36
CA ALA A 71 -6.65 -0.01 -9.24
C ALA A 71 -6.57 -1.52 -8.91
N VAL A 72 -6.54 -1.85 -7.61
CA VAL A 72 -6.53 -3.24 -7.15
C VAL A 72 -7.84 -3.96 -7.50
N VAL A 73 -9.00 -3.36 -7.17
CA VAL A 73 -10.31 -3.95 -7.47
C VAL A 73 -10.51 -4.12 -8.97
N PHE A 74 -10.17 -3.10 -9.77
CA PHE A 74 -10.24 -3.17 -11.22
C PHE A 74 -9.33 -4.27 -11.77
N GLY A 75 -8.08 -4.36 -11.30
CA GLY A 75 -7.16 -5.42 -11.69
C GLY A 75 -7.70 -6.82 -11.41
N LEU A 76 -8.30 -7.03 -10.22
CA LEU A 76 -8.93 -8.31 -9.86
C LEU A 76 -10.10 -8.65 -10.79
N LEU A 77 -10.98 -7.68 -11.07
CA LEU A 77 -12.11 -7.88 -11.99
C LEU A 77 -11.63 -8.24 -13.39
N VAL A 78 -10.59 -7.57 -13.89
CA VAL A 78 -10.01 -7.87 -15.21
C VAL A 78 -9.38 -9.25 -15.24
N ILE A 79 -8.67 -9.67 -14.19
CA ILE A 79 -8.13 -11.04 -14.09
C ILE A 79 -9.26 -12.07 -14.15
N VAL A 80 -10.32 -11.90 -13.37
CA VAL A 80 -11.47 -12.83 -13.36
C VAL A 80 -12.14 -12.87 -14.73
N ALA A 81 -12.44 -11.71 -15.33
CA ALA A 81 -13.07 -11.63 -16.64
C ALA A 81 -12.25 -12.33 -17.72
N ILE A 82 -10.93 -12.10 -17.74
CA ILE A 82 -10.06 -12.73 -18.73
C ILE A 82 -9.91 -14.23 -18.48
N LEU A 83 -9.84 -14.70 -17.23
CA LEU A 83 -9.82 -16.14 -16.93
C LEU A 83 -11.10 -16.84 -17.41
N VAL A 84 -12.27 -16.23 -17.21
CA VAL A 84 -13.54 -16.74 -17.73
C VAL A 84 -13.49 -16.82 -19.25
N ILE A 85 -13.10 -15.74 -19.93
CA ILE A 85 -12.95 -15.70 -21.39
C ILE A 85 -11.95 -16.77 -21.87
N ALA A 86 -10.83 -16.98 -21.17
CA ALA A 86 -9.82 -17.97 -21.52
C ALA A 86 -10.39 -19.39 -21.52
N VAL A 87 -11.15 -19.75 -20.47
CA VAL A 87 -11.77 -21.07 -20.31
C VAL A 87 -12.79 -21.31 -21.43
N PHE A 88 -13.66 -20.34 -21.70
CA PHE A 88 -14.64 -20.45 -22.79
C PHE A 88 -13.97 -20.54 -24.16
N LEU A 89 -13.02 -19.65 -24.47
CA LEU A 89 -12.32 -19.65 -25.76
C LEU A 89 -11.43 -20.86 -25.98
N SER A 90 -10.84 -21.43 -24.92
CA SER A 90 -10.05 -22.67 -25.05
C SER A 90 -10.85 -23.85 -25.57
N SER A 91 -12.18 -23.82 -25.40
CA SER A 91 -13.09 -24.87 -25.88
C SER A 91 -13.54 -24.67 -27.33
N ILE A 92 -13.52 -23.43 -27.84
CA ILE A 92 -14.12 -23.06 -29.14
C ILE A 92 -13.05 -22.67 -30.17
N ALA A 93 -12.01 -21.97 -29.75
CA ALA A 93 -11.00 -21.38 -30.62
C ALA A 93 -9.62 -21.32 -29.92
N PRO A 94 -8.89 -22.44 -29.84
CA PRO A 94 -7.63 -22.53 -29.10
C PRO A 94 -6.53 -21.59 -29.64
N ALA A 95 -6.57 -21.24 -30.93
CA ALA A 95 -5.65 -20.25 -31.49
C ALA A 95 -5.83 -18.85 -30.87
N ILE A 96 -7.07 -18.45 -30.55
CA ILE A 96 -7.38 -17.17 -29.91
C ILE A 96 -7.01 -17.21 -28.42
N ALA A 97 -7.15 -18.36 -27.77
CA ALA A 97 -6.77 -18.55 -26.37
C ALA A 97 -5.28 -18.20 -26.11
N ASN A 98 -4.41 -18.36 -27.11
CA ASN A 98 -2.99 -17.99 -27.01
C ASN A 98 -2.74 -16.46 -26.95
N LEU A 99 -3.71 -15.62 -27.31
CA LEU A 99 -3.61 -14.16 -27.17
C LEU A 99 -3.94 -13.68 -25.75
N VAL A 100 -4.65 -14.50 -24.97
CA VAL A 100 -5.14 -14.16 -23.64
C VAL A 100 -4.04 -13.82 -22.63
N PRO A 101 -2.89 -14.53 -22.58
CA PRO A 101 -1.80 -14.15 -21.68
C PRO A 101 -1.26 -12.74 -21.95
N GLY A 102 -1.26 -12.30 -23.21
CA GLY A 102 -0.80 -10.96 -23.60
C GLY A 102 -1.72 -9.84 -23.10
N SER A 103 -3.04 -10.03 -23.20
CA SER A 103 -4.01 -9.04 -22.73
C SER A 103 -4.06 -8.93 -21.20
N LEU A 104 -3.90 -10.04 -20.48
CA LEU A 104 -3.76 -10.06 -19.01
C LEU A 104 -2.59 -9.18 -18.55
N LYS A 105 -1.46 -9.30 -19.23
CA LYS A 105 -0.25 -8.54 -18.91
C LYS A 105 -0.49 -7.05 -19.10
N LEU A 106 -1.04 -6.63 -20.24
CA LEU A 106 -1.34 -5.22 -20.50
C LEU A 106 -2.27 -4.63 -19.43
N ALA A 107 -3.33 -5.35 -19.08
CA ALA A 107 -4.24 -4.93 -18.02
C ALA A 107 -3.51 -4.76 -16.67
N PHE A 108 -2.63 -5.70 -16.33
CA PHE A 108 -1.82 -5.63 -15.13
C PHE A 108 -0.89 -4.41 -15.13
N TYR A 109 -0.29 -4.04 -16.27
CA TYR A 109 0.51 -2.82 -16.40
C TYR A 109 -0.31 -1.56 -16.17
N ILE A 110 -1.50 -1.47 -16.78
CA ILE A 110 -2.39 -0.32 -16.58
C ILE A 110 -2.75 -0.19 -15.11
N CYS A 111 -3.14 -1.30 -14.45
CA CYS A 111 -3.43 -1.30 -13.01
C CYS A 111 -2.22 -0.91 -12.16
N SER A 112 -1.03 -1.39 -12.53
CA SER A 112 0.23 -1.07 -11.83
C SER A 112 0.59 0.41 -11.96
N VAL A 113 0.40 1.01 -13.13
CA VAL A 113 0.60 2.45 -13.35
C VAL A 113 -0.42 3.28 -12.55
N LEU A 114 -1.70 2.89 -12.56
CA LEU A 114 -2.73 3.56 -11.75
C LEU A 114 -2.42 3.47 -10.24
N GLY A 115 -1.99 2.29 -9.78
CA GLY A 115 -1.53 2.09 -8.41
C GLY A 115 -0.31 2.94 -8.08
N ALA A 116 0.66 3.04 -9.00
CA ALA A 116 1.84 3.88 -8.85
C ALA A 116 1.48 5.37 -8.75
N CYS A 117 0.57 5.86 -9.60
CA CYS A 117 0.03 7.22 -9.50
C CYS A 117 -0.68 7.46 -8.16
N GLY A 118 -1.43 6.47 -7.67
CA GLY A 118 -2.07 6.52 -6.36
C GLY A 118 -1.07 6.66 -5.22
N TRP A 119 -0.01 5.85 -5.22
CA TRP A 119 1.08 5.93 -4.24
C TRP A 119 1.86 7.25 -4.33
N TRP A 120 2.09 7.75 -5.54
CA TRP A 120 2.77 9.03 -5.75
C TRP A 120 1.99 10.19 -5.12
N LEU A 121 0.67 10.23 -5.35
CA LEU A 121 -0.22 11.23 -4.75
C LEU A 121 -0.30 11.09 -3.23
N LEU A 122 -0.40 9.86 -2.72
CA LEU A 122 -0.48 9.59 -1.28
C LEU A 122 0.82 9.91 -0.53
N THR A 123 1.96 9.92 -1.23
CA THR A 123 3.28 10.27 -0.69
C THR A 123 3.70 11.70 -1.06
N THR A 124 2.77 12.57 -1.46
CA THR A 124 3.04 14.01 -1.67
C THR A 124 3.57 14.61 -0.37
N PRO A 125 4.63 15.43 -0.39
CA PRO A 125 5.06 16.14 0.81
C PRO A 125 4.01 17.18 1.22
N ASP A 126 3.77 17.28 2.52
CA ASP A 126 3.00 18.39 3.08
C ASP A 126 3.85 19.69 2.95
N PRO A 127 3.30 20.78 2.39
CA PRO A 127 4.06 22.02 2.19
C PRO A 127 4.52 22.68 3.50
N ILE A 128 3.86 22.41 4.63
CA ILE A 128 4.16 23.03 5.92
C ILE A 128 5.15 22.18 6.73
N GLU A 129 5.13 20.86 6.54
CA GLU A 129 5.87 19.92 7.37
C GLU A 129 7.32 19.74 6.88
N GLN A 130 8.27 20.37 7.58
CA GLN A 130 9.69 20.27 7.24
C GLN A 130 10.37 19.00 7.81
N ASP A 131 9.88 18.49 8.96
CA ASP A 131 10.60 17.50 9.77
C ASP A 131 10.10 16.05 9.70
N THR A 132 9.00 15.75 8.99
CA THR A 132 8.69 14.32 8.78
C THR A 132 9.80 13.65 7.98
N PRO A 133 10.06 12.35 8.20
CA PRO A 133 11.13 11.64 7.52
C PRO A 133 10.84 11.57 6.01
N GLN A 134 11.26 12.61 5.28
CA GLN A 134 11.20 12.73 3.82
C GLN A 134 11.83 11.50 3.15
N ARG A 135 12.81 10.88 3.84
CA ARG A 135 13.42 9.60 3.48
C ARG A 135 12.38 8.51 3.23
N MET A 136 11.35 8.35 4.06
CA MET A 136 10.34 7.29 3.87
C MET A 136 9.50 7.51 2.61
N ARG A 137 9.09 8.77 2.35
CA ARG A 137 8.32 9.13 1.14
C ARG A 137 9.17 8.91 -0.12
N HIS A 138 10.43 9.32 -0.08
CA HIS A 138 11.37 9.13 -1.19
C HIS A 138 11.61 7.64 -1.48
N LEU A 139 11.84 6.84 -0.44
CA LEU A 139 12.01 5.38 -0.58
C LEU A 139 10.75 4.70 -1.13
N ALA A 140 9.56 5.11 -0.70
CA ALA A 140 8.31 4.60 -1.27
C ALA A 140 8.22 4.89 -2.78
N ARG A 141 8.52 6.12 -3.20
CA ARG A 141 8.49 6.52 -4.62
C ARG A 141 9.51 5.78 -5.46
N ILE A 142 10.75 5.66 -4.99
CA ILE A 142 11.81 4.88 -5.67
C ILE A 142 11.36 3.43 -5.81
N SER A 143 10.80 2.83 -4.75
CA SER A 143 10.34 1.44 -4.77
C SER A 143 9.24 1.24 -5.80
N VAL A 144 8.28 2.17 -5.90
CA VAL A 144 7.18 2.11 -6.88
C VAL A 144 7.72 2.20 -8.32
N VAL A 145 8.59 3.17 -8.60
CA VAL A 145 9.19 3.33 -9.94
C VAL A 145 10.02 2.10 -10.30
N THR A 146 10.78 1.56 -9.34
CA THR A 146 11.58 0.35 -9.52
C THR A 146 10.70 -0.85 -9.84
N ALA A 147 9.61 -1.06 -9.08
CA ALA A 147 8.68 -2.17 -9.32
C ALA A 147 8.05 -2.11 -10.72
N VAL A 148 7.56 -0.94 -11.13
CA VAL A 148 6.97 -0.74 -12.47
C VAL A 148 8.02 -0.96 -13.57
N SER A 149 9.24 -0.44 -13.38
CA SER A 149 10.33 -0.57 -14.35
C SER A 149 10.76 -2.03 -14.55
N ILE A 150 10.90 -2.80 -13.46
CA ILE A 150 11.24 -4.23 -13.53
C ILE A 150 10.15 -4.99 -14.29
N GLY A 151 8.87 -4.67 -14.05
CA GLY A 151 7.76 -5.25 -14.81
C GLY A 151 7.91 -5.01 -16.32
N VAL A 152 8.10 -3.75 -16.72
CA VAL A 152 8.26 -3.38 -18.14
C VAL A 152 9.44 -4.10 -18.78
N ILE A 153 10.59 -4.18 -18.08
CA ILE A 153 11.77 -4.91 -18.55
C ILE A 153 11.47 -6.41 -18.70
N ASN A 154 10.76 -7.00 -17.75
CA ASN A 154 10.36 -8.41 -17.80
C ASN A 154 9.52 -8.71 -19.06
N GLU A 155 8.62 -7.81 -19.47
CA GLU A 155 7.89 -8.01 -20.74
C GLU A 155 8.74 -7.82 -21.97
N ALA A 156 9.59 -6.79 -21.98
CA ALA A 156 10.52 -6.59 -23.09
C ALA A 156 11.38 -7.85 -23.30
N CYS A 157 11.89 -8.45 -22.21
CA CYS A 157 12.60 -9.72 -22.27
C CYS A 157 11.72 -10.86 -22.80
N ASN A 158 10.46 -10.98 -22.35
CA ASN A 158 9.55 -12.02 -22.83
C ASN A 158 9.20 -11.88 -24.32
N LEU A 159 9.23 -10.67 -24.89
CA LEU A 159 9.00 -10.45 -26.31
C LEU A 159 10.22 -10.84 -27.17
N VAL A 160 11.43 -10.61 -26.66
CA VAL A 160 12.69 -10.95 -27.32
C VAL A 160 12.98 -12.46 -27.26
N TRP A 161 12.84 -13.06 -26.07
CA TRP A 161 13.05 -14.50 -25.87
C TRP A 161 11.77 -15.28 -26.11
N ARG A 162 11.45 -15.57 -27.37
CA ARG A 162 10.27 -16.40 -27.72
C ARG A 162 10.46 -17.87 -27.37
N SER A 163 11.66 -18.42 -27.56
CA SER A 163 11.96 -19.83 -27.28
C SER A 163 12.29 -20.08 -25.81
N PRO A 164 11.96 -21.27 -25.27
CA PRO A 164 12.44 -21.68 -23.95
C PRO A 164 13.94 -22.03 -24.07
N SER A 165 14.78 -21.29 -23.35
CA SER A 165 16.19 -21.62 -23.16
C SER A 165 16.50 -21.67 -21.66
N PRO A 166 17.50 -22.44 -21.20
CA PRO A 166 17.90 -22.46 -19.78
C PRO A 166 18.21 -21.05 -19.25
N GLY A 167 18.87 -20.22 -20.05
CA GLY A 167 19.15 -18.83 -19.72
C GLY A 167 17.89 -17.99 -19.49
N ARG A 168 16.83 -18.20 -20.30
CA ARG A 168 15.54 -17.51 -20.10
C ARG A 168 14.91 -17.86 -18.76
N VAL A 169 14.94 -19.13 -18.36
CA VAL A 169 14.35 -19.58 -17.08
C VAL A 169 15.05 -18.89 -15.91
N MET A 170 16.39 -18.87 -15.92
CA MET A 170 17.17 -18.19 -14.87
C MET A 170 16.84 -16.69 -14.81
N VAL A 171 16.80 -16.00 -15.95
CA VAL A 171 16.45 -14.57 -16.03
C VAL A 171 15.05 -14.30 -15.47
N LEU A 172 14.04 -15.09 -15.86
CA LEU A 172 12.67 -14.92 -15.38
C LEU A 172 12.54 -15.18 -13.87
N GLN A 173 13.27 -16.16 -13.33
CA GLN A 173 13.31 -16.43 -11.88
C GLN A 173 13.94 -15.27 -11.12
N THR A 174 15.08 -14.75 -11.58
CA THR A 174 15.74 -13.59 -10.98
C THR A 174 14.83 -12.35 -11.04
N GLN A 175 14.18 -12.10 -12.18
CA GLN A 175 13.24 -10.98 -12.33
C GLN A 175 12.04 -11.11 -11.38
N THR A 176 11.47 -12.30 -11.26
CA THR A 176 10.36 -12.57 -10.32
C THR A 176 10.76 -12.24 -8.88
N LEU A 177 11.96 -12.64 -8.47
CA LEU A 177 12.50 -12.32 -7.14
C LEU A 177 12.66 -10.81 -6.94
N LEU A 178 13.20 -10.09 -7.94
CA LEU A 178 13.37 -8.64 -7.87
C LEU A 178 12.03 -7.90 -7.79
N ILE A 179 11.00 -8.35 -8.53
CA ILE A 179 9.64 -7.80 -8.45
C ILE A 179 9.07 -8.02 -7.05
N LEU A 180 9.23 -9.21 -6.47
CA LEU A 180 8.75 -9.52 -5.14
C LEU A 180 9.40 -8.61 -4.09
N ILE A 181 10.72 -8.43 -4.17
CA ILE A 181 11.47 -7.51 -3.29
C ILE A 181 10.94 -6.08 -3.46
N ALA A 182 10.81 -5.60 -4.70
CA ALA A 182 10.31 -4.25 -4.96
C ALA A 182 8.89 -4.05 -4.42
N LEU A 183 7.99 -5.02 -4.61
CA LEU A 183 6.62 -4.98 -4.08
C LEU A 183 6.62 -4.95 -2.55
N VAL A 184 7.49 -5.74 -1.90
CA VAL A 184 7.64 -5.74 -0.45
C VAL A 184 8.09 -4.37 0.05
N LEU A 185 9.04 -3.73 -0.62
CA LEU A 185 9.51 -2.39 -0.27
C LEU A 185 8.42 -1.33 -0.47
N VAL A 186 7.67 -1.39 -1.59
CA VAL A 186 6.53 -0.50 -1.85
C VAL A 186 5.50 -0.61 -0.73
N LEU A 187 5.09 -1.83 -0.39
CA LEU A 187 4.08 -2.06 0.64
C LEU A 187 4.61 -1.64 2.02
N PHE A 188 5.86 -1.95 2.35
CA PHE A 188 6.43 -1.59 3.64
C PHE A 188 6.56 -0.08 3.84
N PHE A 189 7.21 0.63 2.91
CA PHE A 189 7.37 2.09 3.00
C PHE A 189 6.05 2.83 2.78
N GLY A 190 5.18 2.31 1.91
CA GLY A 190 3.84 2.82 1.69
C GLY A 190 2.98 2.73 2.95
N MET A 191 2.96 1.57 3.61
CA MET A 191 2.21 1.37 4.86
C MET A 191 2.76 2.18 6.03
N ARG A 192 4.08 2.40 6.12
CA ARG A 192 4.65 3.35 7.08
C ARG A 192 4.20 4.79 6.81
N SER A 193 4.15 5.20 5.54
CA SER A 193 3.65 6.52 5.16
C SER A 193 2.16 6.66 5.51
N VAL A 194 1.34 5.63 5.25
CA VAL A 194 -0.07 5.59 5.66
C VAL A 194 -0.22 5.64 7.17
N ARG A 195 0.64 4.97 7.94
CA ARG A 195 0.62 5.02 9.40
C ARG A 195 0.92 6.42 9.93
N ALA A 196 1.92 7.10 9.38
CA ALA A 196 2.23 8.48 9.72
C ALA A 196 1.06 9.42 9.39
N LEU A 197 0.40 9.20 8.25
CA LEU A 197 -0.79 9.95 7.89
C LEU A 197 -1.98 9.66 8.84
N ALA A 198 -2.18 8.40 9.21
CA ALA A 198 -3.25 7.97 10.10
C ALA A 198 -3.11 8.54 11.52
N SER A 199 -1.89 8.81 12.01
CA SER A 199 -1.70 9.50 13.30
C SER A 199 -2.16 10.96 13.29
N ARG A 200 -2.24 11.59 12.12
CA ARG A 200 -2.70 12.98 11.94
C ARG A 200 -4.22 13.10 11.80
N ILE A 201 -4.94 11.97 11.80
CA ILE A 201 -6.40 11.89 11.77
C ILE A 201 -6.90 11.54 13.18
N PRO A 202 -7.87 12.28 13.75
CA PRO A 202 -8.44 11.98 15.07
C PRO A 202 -9.38 10.75 15.04
N ASP A 203 -8.93 9.62 14.49
CA ASP A 203 -9.65 8.35 14.41
C ASP A 203 -8.72 7.18 14.81
N THR A 204 -8.81 6.78 16.08
CA THR A 204 -7.98 5.69 16.65
C THR A 204 -8.22 4.35 15.97
N LYS A 205 -9.38 4.15 15.33
CA LYS A 205 -9.70 2.90 14.61
C LYS A 205 -8.84 2.74 13.37
N ILE A 206 -8.59 3.82 12.62
CA ILE A 206 -7.74 3.80 11.41
C ILE A 206 -6.29 3.49 11.79
N ARG A 207 -5.79 4.08 12.87
CA ARG A 207 -4.45 3.79 13.40
C ARG A 207 -4.30 2.31 13.76
N ASN A 208 -5.25 1.75 14.50
CA ASN A 208 -5.24 0.34 14.90
C ASN A 208 -5.39 -0.61 13.70
N LEU A 209 -6.17 -0.21 12.69
CA LEU A 209 -6.31 -0.96 11.45
C LEU A 209 -5.01 -0.98 10.64
N THR A 210 -4.31 0.16 10.57
CA THR A 210 -3.01 0.26 9.87
C THR A 210 -1.97 -0.70 10.47
N ASN A 211 -1.92 -0.81 11.79
CA ASN A 211 -1.04 -1.76 12.47
C ASN A 211 -1.41 -3.22 12.17
N ARG A 212 -2.72 -3.54 12.11
CA ARG A 212 -3.19 -4.89 11.74
C ARG A 212 -2.83 -5.25 10.30
N VAL A 213 -2.98 -4.31 9.36
CA VAL A 213 -2.61 -4.50 7.96
C VAL A 213 -1.10 -4.70 7.81
N LEU A 214 -0.28 -3.95 8.56
CA LEU A 214 1.17 -4.14 8.55
C LEU A 214 1.58 -5.52 9.08
N LEU A 215 0.93 -5.99 10.15
CA LEU A 215 1.19 -7.32 10.70
C LEU A 215 0.77 -8.42 9.70
N SER A 216 -0.42 -8.31 9.10
CA SER A 216 -0.87 -9.29 8.11
C SER A 216 0.04 -9.31 6.88
N PHE A 217 0.52 -8.14 6.42
CA PHE A 217 1.53 -8.06 5.37
C PHE A 217 2.80 -8.87 5.68
N VAL A 218 3.34 -8.72 6.89
CA VAL A 218 4.54 -9.46 7.33
C VAL A 218 4.27 -10.97 7.32
N ILE A 219 3.14 -11.40 7.89
CA ILE A 219 2.73 -12.81 7.92
C ILE A 219 2.62 -13.36 6.50
N THR A 220 1.87 -12.68 5.62
CA THR A 220 1.70 -13.07 4.22
C THR A 220 3.03 -13.15 3.49
N THR A 221 3.93 -12.18 3.68
CA THR A 221 5.25 -12.16 3.02
C THR A 221 6.09 -13.35 3.46
N VAL A 222 6.15 -13.62 4.77
CA VAL A 222 6.88 -14.79 5.30
C VAL A 222 6.30 -16.10 4.76
N SER A 223 4.97 -16.24 4.72
CA SER A 223 4.32 -17.43 4.13
C SER A 223 4.71 -17.64 2.66
N HIS A 224 4.75 -16.57 1.86
CA HIS A 224 5.16 -16.64 0.46
C HIS A 224 6.64 -16.97 0.28
N LEU A 225 7.53 -16.43 1.14
CA LEU A 225 8.95 -16.77 1.11
C LEU A 225 9.20 -18.23 1.49
N LEU A 226 8.49 -18.75 2.49
CA LEU A 226 8.55 -20.17 2.85
C LEU A 226 8.04 -21.05 1.71
N TRP A 227 6.90 -20.70 1.11
CA TRP A 227 6.38 -21.38 -0.08
C TRP A 227 7.40 -21.40 -1.22
N PHE A 228 7.99 -20.26 -1.55
CA PHE A 228 8.98 -20.15 -2.61
C PHE A 228 10.24 -20.98 -2.31
N GLY A 229 10.76 -20.90 -1.09
CA GLY A 229 11.91 -21.69 -0.65
C GLY A 229 11.66 -23.20 -0.70
N MET A 230 10.46 -23.65 -0.28
CA MET A 230 10.06 -25.05 -0.41
C MET A 230 10.02 -25.51 -1.87
N ASN A 231 9.46 -24.70 -2.76
CA ASN A 231 9.41 -25.02 -4.20
C ASN A 231 10.81 -25.06 -4.83
N ALA A 232 11.70 -24.15 -4.45
CA ALA A 232 13.07 -24.13 -4.94
C ALA A 232 13.93 -25.30 -4.41
N ALA A 233 13.63 -25.77 -3.20
CA ALA A 233 14.34 -26.89 -2.58
C ALA A 233 13.86 -28.27 -3.05
N MET A 234 12.75 -28.37 -3.78
CA MET A 234 12.27 -29.66 -4.30
C MET A 234 13.27 -30.14 -5.37
N PRO A 235 13.98 -31.27 -5.14
CA PRO A 235 14.79 -31.86 -6.19
C PRO A 235 13.86 -32.22 -7.36
N THR A 236 14.27 -31.88 -8.58
CA THR A 236 13.63 -32.44 -9.77
C THR A 236 13.64 -33.94 -9.61
N PRO A 237 12.47 -34.61 -9.60
CA PRO A 237 12.40 -36.02 -9.29
C PRO A 237 13.29 -36.80 -10.27
N ALA A 238 14.41 -37.32 -9.77
CA ALA A 238 15.19 -38.28 -10.54
C ALA A 238 14.29 -39.51 -10.79
N PRO A 239 14.32 -40.11 -11.99
CA PRO A 239 13.55 -41.31 -12.24
C PRO A 239 13.88 -42.35 -11.15
N PRO A 240 12.86 -42.95 -10.51
CA PRO A 240 13.10 -43.84 -9.39
C PRO A 240 13.97 -45.02 -9.85
N ALA A 241 15.05 -45.30 -9.10
CA ALA A 241 15.80 -46.54 -9.30
C ALA A 241 14.85 -47.74 -9.15
N ALA A 242 14.98 -48.73 -10.03
CA ALA A 242 14.15 -49.92 -10.01
C ALA A 242 14.18 -50.57 -8.60
N GLY A 243 13.02 -50.60 -7.93
CA GLY A 243 12.85 -51.18 -6.59
C GLY A 243 12.57 -50.20 -5.44
N ALA A 244 12.67 -48.87 -5.63
CA ALA A 244 12.45 -47.88 -4.56
C ALA A 244 10.97 -47.43 -4.36
N GLY A 245 10.00 -48.14 -4.92
CA GLY A 245 8.65 -47.64 -5.17
C GLY A 245 7.87 -47.12 -3.94
N SER A 246 7.83 -47.88 -2.84
CA SER A 246 6.95 -47.54 -1.70
C SER A 246 7.45 -46.35 -0.88
N ALA A 247 8.74 -46.28 -0.58
CA ALA A 247 9.34 -45.17 0.17
C ALA A 247 9.31 -43.85 -0.63
N TYR A 248 9.44 -43.94 -1.96
CA TYR A 248 9.37 -42.79 -2.84
C TYR A 248 7.94 -42.20 -2.93
N VAL A 249 6.93 -43.07 -3.07
CA VAL A 249 5.51 -42.65 -3.08
C VAL A 249 5.13 -41.98 -1.77
N PHE A 250 5.52 -42.57 -0.63
CA PHE A 250 5.20 -42.00 0.68
C PHE A 250 5.84 -40.62 0.89
N LYS A 251 7.13 -40.46 0.56
CA LYS A 251 7.80 -39.13 0.61
C LYS A 251 7.09 -38.12 -0.30
N SER A 252 6.78 -38.51 -1.53
CA SER A 252 6.09 -37.63 -2.50
C SER A 252 4.72 -37.18 -2.00
N LEU A 253 3.95 -38.07 -1.38
CA LEU A 253 2.64 -37.75 -0.78
C LEU A 253 2.77 -36.79 0.42
N LEU A 254 3.73 -37.03 1.31
CA LEU A 254 3.99 -36.13 2.44
C LEU A 254 4.38 -34.72 1.96
N PHE A 255 5.26 -34.63 0.97
CA PHE A 255 5.66 -33.34 0.38
C PHE A 255 4.49 -32.66 -0.33
N ALA A 256 3.69 -33.39 -1.11
CA ALA A 256 2.51 -32.84 -1.76
C ALA A 256 1.47 -32.31 -0.74
N GLY A 257 1.25 -33.04 0.35
CA GLY A 257 0.38 -32.62 1.44
C GLY A 257 0.91 -31.35 2.14
N ALA A 258 2.19 -31.31 2.49
CA ALA A 258 2.82 -30.13 3.08
C ALA A 258 2.77 -28.92 2.14
N ALA A 259 3.01 -29.13 0.85
CA ALA A 259 2.91 -28.08 -0.16
C ALA A 259 1.47 -27.54 -0.25
N LEU A 260 0.47 -28.41 -0.30
CA LEU A 260 -0.94 -27.98 -0.34
C LEU A 260 -1.32 -27.14 0.88
N VAL A 261 -0.90 -27.54 2.09
CA VAL A 261 -1.17 -26.78 3.33
C VAL A 261 -0.54 -25.39 3.28
N VAL A 262 0.72 -25.29 2.84
CA VAL A 262 1.41 -23.99 2.72
C VAL A 262 0.77 -23.12 1.64
N MET A 263 0.34 -23.71 0.53
CA MET A 263 -0.37 -23.01 -0.55
C MET A 263 -1.69 -22.42 -0.06
N LEU A 264 -2.53 -23.23 0.61
CA LEU A 264 -3.81 -22.79 1.15
C LEU A 264 -3.63 -21.73 2.24
N SER A 265 -2.62 -21.88 3.09
CA SER A 265 -2.28 -20.88 4.12
C SER A 265 -1.81 -19.55 3.51
N SER A 266 -1.00 -19.62 2.45
CA SER A 266 -0.53 -18.45 1.71
C SER A 266 -1.68 -17.73 0.98
N LEU A 267 -2.60 -18.50 0.39
CA LEU A 267 -3.80 -17.97 -0.23
C LEU A 267 -4.73 -17.30 0.79
N GLY A 268 -5.02 -17.98 1.91
CA GLY A 268 -5.87 -17.44 2.97
C GLY A 268 -5.31 -16.17 3.59
N SER A 269 -4.01 -16.16 3.91
CA SER A 269 -3.34 -14.95 4.42
C SER A 269 -3.29 -13.83 3.39
N GLY A 270 -3.07 -14.14 2.10
CA GLY A 270 -3.11 -13.18 1.01
C GLY A 270 -4.48 -12.52 0.84
N LEU A 271 -5.55 -13.31 0.85
CA LEU A 271 -6.92 -12.80 0.78
C LEU A 271 -7.29 -11.95 2.00
N TYR A 272 -6.88 -12.37 3.20
CA TYR A 272 -7.09 -11.60 4.42
C TYR A 272 -6.34 -10.27 4.39
N PHE A 273 -5.07 -10.28 3.97
CA PHE A 273 -4.27 -9.06 3.81
C PHE A 273 -4.92 -8.11 2.80
N LEU A 274 -5.30 -8.62 1.63
CA LEU A 274 -5.95 -7.86 0.58
C LEU A 274 -7.26 -7.21 1.06
N ALA A 275 -8.14 -7.99 1.71
CA ALA A 275 -9.39 -7.48 2.26
C ALA A 275 -9.15 -6.39 3.31
N SER A 276 -8.17 -6.61 4.20
CA SER A 276 -7.81 -5.64 5.24
C SER A 276 -7.21 -4.35 4.65
N LEU A 277 -6.39 -4.47 3.61
CA LEU A 277 -5.79 -3.35 2.89
C LEU A 277 -6.88 -2.53 2.18
N LEU A 278 -7.79 -3.18 1.46
CA LEU A 278 -8.92 -2.51 0.81
C LEU A 278 -9.79 -1.79 1.85
N PHE A 279 -10.15 -2.45 2.94
CA PHE A 279 -10.94 -1.86 4.02
C PHE A 279 -10.26 -0.63 4.64
N LEU A 280 -8.94 -0.69 4.86
CA LEU A 280 -8.15 0.45 5.32
C LEU A 280 -8.20 1.62 4.33
N HIS A 281 -7.95 1.37 3.05
CA HIS A 281 -7.96 2.42 2.04
C HIS A 281 -9.33 3.06 1.85
N PHE A 282 -10.42 2.27 1.85
CA PHE A 282 -11.78 2.82 1.79
C PHE A 282 -12.10 3.69 3.01
N ARG A 283 -11.76 3.24 4.23
CA ARG A 283 -11.92 4.01 5.47
C ARG A 283 -11.12 5.32 5.43
N LEU A 284 -9.85 5.25 5.02
CA LEU A 284 -8.96 6.39 4.91
C LEU A 284 -9.49 7.41 3.88
N SER A 285 -9.86 6.94 2.69
CA SER A 285 -10.44 7.76 1.63
C SER A 285 -11.71 8.50 2.09
N ALA A 286 -12.62 7.79 2.77
CA ALA A 286 -13.86 8.38 3.29
C ALA A 286 -13.57 9.51 4.30
N ARG A 287 -12.62 9.31 5.21
CA ARG A 287 -12.22 10.32 6.20
C ARG A 287 -11.52 11.52 5.56
N LEU A 288 -10.59 11.30 4.64
CA LEU A 288 -9.93 12.40 3.94
C LEU A 288 -10.95 13.24 3.16
N SER A 289 -11.92 12.59 2.52
CA SER A 289 -13.02 13.28 1.82
C SER A 289 -13.90 14.09 2.76
N GLU A 290 -14.16 13.59 3.97
CA GLU A 290 -14.90 14.30 5.02
C GLU A 290 -14.14 15.55 5.48
N ILE A 291 -12.82 15.44 5.71
CA ILE A 291 -11.96 16.57 6.08
C ILE A 291 -12.00 17.66 4.99
N VAL A 292 -11.83 17.28 3.72
CA VAL A 292 -11.91 18.23 2.59
C VAL A 292 -13.25 18.96 2.56
N LYS A 293 -14.36 18.27 2.82
CA LYS A 293 -15.69 18.89 2.89
C LYS A 293 -15.78 19.90 4.03
N ARG A 294 -15.29 19.54 5.23
CA ARG A 294 -15.29 20.44 6.40
C ARG A 294 -14.45 21.69 6.16
N GLN A 295 -13.25 21.54 5.59
CA GLN A 295 -12.39 22.67 5.23
C GLN A 295 -13.07 23.61 4.23
N LYS A 296 -13.74 23.06 3.22
CA LYS A 296 -14.49 23.87 2.24
C LYS A 296 -15.64 24.65 2.88
N THR A 297 -16.37 24.04 3.81
CA THR A 297 -17.44 24.73 4.55
C THR A 297 -16.89 25.83 5.43
N ALA A 298 -15.78 25.57 6.14
CA ALA A 298 -15.14 26.57 7.00
C ALA A 298 -14.59 27.76 6.19
N ALA A 299 -13.99 27.51 5.01
CA ALA A 299 -13.50 28.57 4.13
C ALA A 299 -14.63 29.52 3.68
N ARG A 300 -15.82 28.98 3.37
CA ARG A 300 -17.00 29.78 3.00
C ARG A 300 -17.57 30.64 4.12
N GLN A 301 -17.33 30.26 5.38
CA GLN A 301 -17.81 31.03 6.54
C GLN A 301 -16.90 32.22 6.87
N ILE A 302 -15.64 32.19 6.40
CA ILE A 302 -14.65 33.25 6.64
C ILE A 302 -14.72 34.32 5.55
N GLU A 303 -15.19 33.96 4.35
CA GLU A 303 -15.33 34.89 3.25
C GLU A 303 -16.33 36.00 3.64
N PRO A 304 -15.92 37.28 3.66
CA PRO A 304 -16.82 38.37 4.01
C PRO A 304 -18.01 38.38 3.06
N PRO A 305 -19.21 38.81 3.52
CA PRO A 305 -20.38 38.90 2.65
C PRO A 305 -20.01 39.68 1.39
N SER A 306 -20.42 39.16 0.23
CA SER A 306 -20.15 39.81 -1.04
C SER A 306 -20.70 41.24 -0.99
N PRO A 307 -20.02 42.25 -1.56
CA PRO A 307 -20.55 43.61 -1.63
C PRO A 307 -21.92 43.71 -2.32
N ALA A 308 -22.32 42.68 -3.08
CA ALA A 308 -23.62 42.59 -3.73
C ALA A 308 -24.76 42.13 -2.79
N ASP A 309 -24.46 41.66 -1.58
CA ASP A 309 -25.44 41.18 -0.58
C ASP A 309 -25.82 42.27 0.45
N VAL A 310 -25.32 43.51 0.28
CA VAL A 310 -25.58 44.68 1.14
C VAL A 310 -26.30 45.77 0.36
#